data_AF-A0A0M2Q2F8-F1
#
_entry.id   AF-A0A0M2Q2F8-F1
#
_cell.length_a   1.000
_cell.length_b   1.000
_cell.length_c   1.000
_cell.angle_alpha   90.00
_cell.angle_beta   90.00
_cell.angle_gamma   90.00
#
_symmetry.space_group_name_H-M   'P 1'
#
loop_
_entity.id
_entity.type
_entity.pdbx_description
1 polymer ?
#
loop_
_entity_poly.entity_id
_entity_poly.type
_entity_poly.pdbx_seq_one_letter_code
_entity_poly.pdbx_strand_id
1 'polypeptide(L)'
;MFRASPNNRRNSSPSPSSRSREQILEDAQEIIYDCLLQAVHHQSPTEALELLRSIFIDPVGNITEPHYLAIQEIGFGNDRAVFLNTLQRSCYILLNNWELSRNHSFASQLIDLFATVHRPTLTLPPWKIRIRQWLQTFLESQNYQDLVFFAERLQSPSVLPSPDVNIQSTDKPAL
;
A
#
# COMPACT_ATOMS: atom_id res chain seq x y z
N MET A 1 58.82 40.34 21.69
CA MET A 1 59.02 40.19 20.24
C MET A 1 58.36 38.87 19.82
N PHE A 2 57.18 38.93 19.18
CA PHE A 2 56.95 38.59 17.75
C PHE A 2 57.31 37.12 17.43
N ARG A 3 56.45 36.23 16.91
CA ARG A 3 55.16 36.37 16.22
C ARG A 3 54.49 34.98 16.15
N ALA A 4 53.17 34.90 16.26
CA ALA A 4 52.37 33.71 15.99
C ALA A 4 51.85 33.67 14.53
N SER A 5 51.43 32.47 14.12
CA SER A 5 50.53 32.09 12.99
C SER A 5 51.16 31.84 11.60
N PRO A 6 50.54 30.99 10.72
CA PRO A 6 49.12 30.59 10.74
C PRO A 6 48.75 29.10 10.46
N ASN A 7 47.52 28.77 10.87
CA ASN A 7 46.53 27.88 10.25
C ASN A 7 46.97 26.98 9.08
N ASN A 8 46.66 25.68 9.19
CA ASN A 8 46.07 24.97 8.05
C ASN A 8 44.85 24.16 8.49
N ARG A 9 43.69 24.63 8.04
CA ARG A 9 42.41 23.94 8.06
C ARG A 9 42.52 22.71 7.17
N ARG A 10 42.19 21.53 7.69
CA ARG A 10 41.49 20.55 6.87
C ARG A 10 40.10 20.41 7.43
N ASN A 11 39.22 21.20 6.85
CA ASN A 11 37.81 20.87 6.79
C ASN A 11 37.71 19.47 6.20
N SER A 12 37.35 18.49 7.02
CA SER A 12 36.80 17.23 6.52
C SER A 12 35.44 17.58 5.93
N SER A 13 35.41 17.86 4.63
CA SER A 13 34.15 17.90 3.89
C SER A 13 33.44 16.56 4.09
N PRO A 14 32.15 16.52 4.44
CA PRO A 14 31.40 15.26 4.37
C PRO A 14 31.44 14.81 2.91
N SER A 15 31.92 13.58 2.69
CA SER A 15 31.85 12.89 1.41
C SER A 15 30.40 12.95 0.89
N PRO A 16 30.16 13.10 -0.43
CA PRO A 16 28.82 12.98 -0.97
C PRO A 16 28.25 11.63 -0.51
N SER A 17 27.11 11.71 0.17
CA SER A 17 26.52 10.64 0.96
C SER A 17 26.26 9.38 0.14
N SER A 18 26.97 8.30 0.43
CA SER A 18 26.55 6.95 0.05
C SER A 18 25.27 6.65 0.83
N ARG A 19 24.10 6.70 0.17
CA ARG A 19 22.84 6.27 0.78
C ARG A 19 22.96 4.81 1.20
N SER A 20 22.45 4.47 2.38
CA SER A 20 22.38 3.07 2.83
C SER A 20 21.32 2.31 2.03
N ARG A 21 21.37 0.97 2.07
CA ARG A 21 20.36 0.14 1.40
C ARG A 21 18.97 0.39 1.99
N GLU A 22 18.90 0.55 3.30
CA GLU A 22 17.67 0.83 4.03
C GLU A 22 17.07 2.16 3.55
N GLN A 23 17.88 3.21 3.42
CA GLN A 23 17.42 4.50 2.90
C GLN A 23 16.89 4.40 1.46
N ILE A 24 17.55 3.62 0.60
CA ILE A 24 17.08 3.41 -0.78
C ILE A 24 15.72 2.70 -0.81
N LEU A 25 15.52 1.72 0.08
CA LEU A 25 14.25 1.02 0.20
C LEU A 25 13.16 1.93 0.78
N GLU A 26 13.46 2.72 1.80
CA GLU A 26 12.55 3.72 2.35
C GLU A 26 12.11 4.73 1.28
N ASP A 27 13.06 5.29 0.51
CA ASP A 27 12.78 6.18 -0.61
C ASP A 27 11.85 5.50 -1.64
N ALA A 28 12.10 4.22 -1.97
CA ALA A 28 11.26 3.47 -2.90
C ALA A 28 9.83 3.24 -2.36
N GLN A 29 9.67 3.01 -1.05
CA GLN A 29 8.35 2.90 -0.42
C GLN A 29 7.60 4.22 -0.50
N GLU A 30 8.24 5.33 -0.16
CA GLU A 30 7.65 6.67 -0.23
C GLU A 30 7.18 7.00 -1.65
N ILE A 31 7.99 6.71 -2.67
CA ILE A 31 7.61 6.91 -4.08
C ILE A 31 6.34 6.15 -4.44
N ILE A 32 6.22 4.87 -4.03
CA ILE A 32 5.03 4.06 -4.30
C ILE A 32 3.80 4.66 -3.59
N TYR A 33 3.95 5.03 -2.31
CA TYR A 33 2.86 5.62 -1.55
C TYR A 33 2.39 6.94 -2.17
N ASP A 34 3.32 7.82 -2.57
CA ASP A 34 3.00 9.11 -3.18
C ASP A 34 2.28 8.93 -4.53
N CYS A 35 2.70 7.97 -5.36
CA CYS A 35 2.01 7.69 -6.62
C CYS A 35 0.57 7.22 -6.37
N LEU A 36 0.34 6.33 -5.40
CA LEU A 36 -1.00 5.87 -5.04
C LEU A 36 -1.84 7.00 -4.42
N LEU A 37 -1.24 7.83 -3.56
CA LEU A 37 -1.91 8.98 -2.95
C LEU A 37 -2.35 9.99 -4.02
N GLN A 38 -1.48 10.26 -4.99
CA GLN A 38 -1.81 11.11 -6.13
C GLN A 38 -2.94 10.51 -6.97
N ALA A 39 -2.90 9.21 -7.24
CA ALA A 39 -3.95 8.52 -8.00
C ALA A 39 -5.31 8.60 -7.29
N VAL A 40 -5.39 8.28 -6.00
CA VAL A 40 -6.67 8.31 -5.26
C VAL A 40 -7.22 9.74 -5.06
N HIS A 41 -6.40 10.77 -5.22
CA HIS A 41 -6.84 12.18 -5.10
C HIS A 41 -7.25 12.81 -6.44
N HIS A 42 -6.65 12.40 -7.56
CA HIS A 42 -6.78 13.10 -8.83
C HIS A 42 -7.32 12.24 -9.97
N GLN A 43 -7.37 10.92 -9.79
CA GLN A 43 -7.79 9.97 -10.79
C GLN A 43 -9.04 9.21 -10.33
N SER A 44 -9.64 8.45 -11.25
CA SER A 44 -10.76 7.57 -10.91
C SER A 44 -10.31 6.40 -10.02
N PRO A 45 -11.21 5.82 -9.20
CA PRO A 45 -10.89 4.63 -8.41
C PRO A 45 -10.37 3.46 -9.26
N THR A 46 -10.86 3.33 -10.50
CA THR A 46 -10.39 2.33 -11.46
C THR A 46 -8.92 2.53 -11.82
N GLU A 47 -8.49 3.78 -12.08
CA GLU A 47 -7.10 4.09 -12.41
C GLU A 47 -6.17 3.85 -11.20
N ALA A 48 -6.61 4.19 -9.99
CA ALA A 48 -5.85 3.89 -8.77
C ALA A 48 -5.69 2.38 -8.55
N LEU A 49 -6.73 1.59 -8.86
CA LEU A 49 -6.69 0.13 -8.78
C LEU A 49 -5.74 -0.47 -9.83
N GLU A 50 -5.77 0.05 -11.06
CA GLU A 50 -4.86 -0.38 -12.12
C GLU A 50 -3.40 -0.03 -11.80
N LEU A 51 -3.15 1.12 -11.16
CA LEU A 51 -1.81 1.46 -10.66
C LEU A 51 -1.34 0.46 -9.60
N LEU A 52 -2.20 0.05 -8.66
CA LEU A 52 -1.84 -0.98 -7.68
C LEU A 52 -1.51 -2.31 -8.38
N ARG A 53 -2.31 -2.70 -9.39
CA ARG A 53 -2.07 -3.89 -10.20
C ARG A 53 -0.70 -3.83 -10.89
N SER A 54 -0.40 -2.72 -11.57
CA SER A 54 0.84 -2.52 -12.33
C SER A 54 2.09 -2.42 -11.45
N ILE A 55 1.93 -2.14 -10.16
CA ILE A 55 3.03 -2.17 -9.19
C ILE A 55 3.23 -3.59 -8.66
N PHE A 56 2.20 -4.24 -8.12
CA PHE A 56 2.39 -5.41 -7.26
C PHE A 56 2.04 -6.76 -7.90
N ILE A 57 1.05 -6.79 -8.79
CA ILE A 57 0.44 -8.04 -9.27
C ILE A 57 1.06 -8.46 -10.60
N ASP A 58 1.07 -7.51 -11.54
CA ASP A 58 1.79 -7.66 -12.79
C ASP A 58 2.69 -6.44 -12.98
N PRO A 59 3.88 -6.44 -12.35
CA PRO A 59 4.82 -5.32 -12.43
C PRO A 59 5.11 -4.96 -13.89
N VAL A 60 4.49 -3.90 -14.40
CA VAL A 60 4.63 -3.42 -15.78
C VAL A 60 4.86 -1.92 -15.75
N GLY A 61 5.69 -1.46 -16.66
CA GLY A 61 6.06 -0.06 -16.73
C GLY A 61 7.38 0.14 -17.45
N ASN A 62 7.86 1.37 -17.40
CA ASN A 62 9.10 1.78 -18.07
C ASN A 62 9.98 2.65 -17.16
N ILE A 63 11.20 2.95 -17.63
CA ILE A 63 12.21 3.68 -16.85
C ILE A 63 11.84 5.13 -16.52
N THR A 64 10.76 5.67 -17.09
CA THR A 64 10.28 7.02 -16.80
C THR A 64 9.21 7.03 -15.71
N GLU A 65 8.68 5.86 -15.34
CA GLU A 65 7.63 5.72 -14.35
C GLU A 65 8.25 5.49 -12.96
N PRO A 66 8.05 6.42 -12.02
CA PRO A 66 8.73 6.36 -10.72
C PRO A 66 8.31 5.15 -9.89
N HIS A 67 7.03 4.78 -9.92
CA HIS A 67 6.53 3.58 -9.23
C HIS A 67 7.13 2.28 -9.78
N TYR A 68 7.41 2.21 -11.09
CA TYR A 68 8.02 1.05 -11.72
C TYR A 68 9.48 0.89 -11.28
N LEU A 69 10.24 1.98 -11.26
CA LEU A 69 11.62 1.97 -10.73
C LEU A 69 11.63 1.61 -9.22
N ALA A 70 10.70 2.16 -8.45
CA ALA A 70 10.61 1.88 -7.02
C ALA A 70 10.33 0.41 -6.70
N ILE A 71 9.39 -0.24 -7.42
CA ILE A 71 9.14 -1.67 -7.20
C ILE A 71 10.32 -2.53 -7.68
N GLN A 72 11.07 -2.10 -8.69
CA GLN A 72 12.31 -2.74 -9.07
C GLN A 72 13.34 -2.67 -7.94
N GLU A 73 13.52 -1.50 -7.32
CA GLU A 73 14.43 -1.33 -6.17
C GLU A 73 14.04 -2.24 -5.00
N ILE A 74 12.75 -2.33 -4.65
CA ILE A 74 12.27 -3.27 -3.62
C ILE A 74 12.55 -4.72 -4.04
N GLY A 75 12.28 -5.06 -5.30
CA GLY A 75 12.53 -6.39 -5.86
C GLY A 75 14.00 -6.79 -5.78
N PHE A 76 14.93 -5.90 -6.15
CA PHE A 76 16.38 -6.11 -6.04
C PHE A 76 16.89 -6.03 -4.59
N GLY A 77 16.20 -5.24 -3.77
CA GLY A 77 16.32 -5.10 -2.33
C GLY A 77 16.26 -6.43 -1.58
N ASN A 78 15.57 -7.42 -2.14
CA ASN A 78 15.43 -8.77 -1.59
C ASN A 78 14.99 -8.77 -0.11
N ASP A 79 14.27 -7.75 0.31
CA ASP A 79 13.70 -7.65 1.65
C ASP A 79 12.20 -7.92 1.56
N ARG A 80 11.82 -9.13 1.94
CA ARG A 80 10.42 -9.56 1.92
C ARG A 80 9.56 -8.72 2.86
N ALA A 81 10.08 -8.35 4.04
CA ALA A 81 9.30 -7.61 5.02
C ALA A 81 8.97 -6.21 4.50
N VAL A 82 9.95 -5.54 3.89
CA VAL A 82 9.75 -4.26 3.19
C VAL A 82 8.65 -4.40 2.15
N PHE A 83 8.73 -5.38 1.24
CA PHE A 83 7.71 -5.58 0.21
C PHE A 83 6.30 -5.80 0.80
N LEU A 84 6.15 -6.70 1.77
CA LEU A 84 4.86 -7.03 2.38
C LEU A 84 4.24 -5.82 3.09
N ASN A 85 5.06 -5.05 3.82
CA ASN A 85 4.62 -3.82 4.47
C ASN A 85 4.18 -2.77 3.44
N THR A 86 4.93 -2.63 2.33
CA THR A 86 4.57 -1.70 1.25
C THR A 86 3.25 -2.08 0.61
N LEU A 87 3.06 -3.35 0.27
CA LEU A 87 1.81 -3.85 -0.31
C LEU A 87 0.63 -3.62 0.65
N GLN A 88 0.77 -4.00 1.92
CA GLN A 88 -0.29 -3.83 2.92
C GLN A 88 -0.68 -2.36 3.06
N ARG A 89 0.31 -1.46 3.23
CA ARG A 89 0.05 -0.02 3.34
C ARG A 89 -0.58 0.56 2.08
N SER A 90 -0.17 0.07 0.91
CA SER A 90 -0.75 0.45 -0.39
C SER A 90 -2.23 0.09 -0.48
N CYS A 91 -2.62 -1.11 -0.04
CA CYS A 91 -4.03 -1.50 0.05
C CYS A 91 -4.82 -0.58 0.98
N TYR A 92 -4.28 -0.26 2.17
CA TYR A 92 -4.95 0.65 3.11
C TYR A 92 -5.07 2.09 2.60
N ILE A 93 -4.11 2.59 1.81
CA ILE A 93 -4.24 3.91 1.16
C ILE A 93 -5.51 3.96 0.31
N LEU A 94 -5.71 2.95 -0.54
CA LEU A 94 -6.88 2.86 -1.41
C LEU A 94 -8.17 2.68 -0.61
N LEU A 95 -8.20 1.70 0.31
CA LEU A 95 -9.39 1.39 1.11
C LEU A 95 -9.84 2.58 1.98
N ASN A 96 -8.91 3.26 2.65
CA ASN A 96 -9.24 4.42 3.47
C ASN A 96 -9.77 5.58 2.62
N ASN A 97 -9.19 5.82 1.44
CA ASN A 97 -9.70 6.85 0.54
C ASN A 97 -11.11 6.51 0.02
N TRP A 98 -11.37 5.24 -0.32
CA TRP A 98 -12.68 4.81 -0.81
C TRP A 98 -13.75 4.75 0.28
N GLU A 99 -13.37 4.48 1.54
CA GLU A 99 -14.26 4.67 2.69
C GLU A 99 -14.71 6.12 2.79
N LEU A 100 -13.77 7.07 2.73
CA LEU A 100 -14.06 8.51 2.82
C LEU A 100 -14.91 9.02 1.64
N SER A 101 -14.64 8.53 0.42
CA SER A 101 -15.35 8.91 -0.80
C SER A 101 -16.62 8.10 -1.08
N ARG A 102 -16.99 7.15 -0.18
CA ARG A 102 -18.15 6.24 -0.31
C ARG A 102 -18.14 5.36 -1.56
N ASN A 103 -16.95 5.08 -2.08
CA ASN A 103 -16.72 4.21 -3.24
C ASN A 103 -16.55 2.74 -2.82
N HIS A 104 -17.47 2.24 -1.99
CA HIS A 104 -17.33 0.93 -1.31
C HIS A 104 -17.26 -0.28 -2.26
N SER A 105 -17.79 -0.16 -3.48
CA SER A 105 -17.72 -1.23 -4.49
C SER A 105 -16.28 -1.52 -4.95
N PHE A 106 -15.38 -0.54 -4.87
CA PHE A 106 -13.97 -0.72 -5.26
C PHE A 106 -13.19 -1.52 -4.21
N ALA A 107 -13.66 -1.59 -2.97
CA ALA A 107 -13.05 -2.44 -1.94
C ALA A 107 -13.10 -3.93 -2.33
N SER A 108 -14.23 -4.42 -2.85
CA SER A 108 -14.28 -5.79 -3.40
C SER A 108 -13.42 -5.95 -4.63
N GLN A 109 -13.42 -4.97 -5.54
CA GLN A 109 -12.60 -5.05 -6.75
C GLN A 109 -11.11 -5.16 -6.41
N LEU A 110 -10.65 -4.53 -5.34
CA LEU A 110 -9.29 -4.71 -4.82
C LEU A 110 -9.04 -6.15 -4.34
N ILE A 111 -9.99 -6.76 -3.64
CA ILE A 111 -9.87 -8.16 -3.21
C ILE A 111 -9.87 -9.10 -4.43
N ASP A 112 -10.79 -8.89 -5.37
CA ASP A 112 -10.92 -9.66 -6.61
C ASP A 112 -9.64 -9.56 -7.47
N LEU A 113 -8.96 -8.42 -7.44
CA LEU A 113 -7.70 -8.22 -8.15
C LEU A 113 -6.65 -9.25 -7.73
N PHE A 114 -6.59 -9.60 -6.44
CA PHE A 114 -5.67 -10.62 -5.93
C PHE A 114 -6.03 -12.04 -6.36
N ALA A 115 -7.30 -12.32 -6.68
CA ALA A 115 -7.70 -13.62 -7.24
C ALA A 115 -7.09 -13.85 -8.65
N THR A 116 -6.65 -12.80 -9.32
CA THR A 116 -5.99 -12.88 -10.64
C THR A 116 -4.49 -13.22 -10.56
N VAL A 117 -3.93 -13.43 -9.36
CA VAL A 117 -2.51 -13.74 -9.18
C VAL A 117 -2.21 -15.17 -9.66
N HIS A 118 -1.46 -15.27 -10.74
CA HIS A 118 -1.01 -16.55 -11.30
C HIS A 118 0.36 -16.96 -10.76
N ARG A 119 0.64 -18.28 -10.78
CA ARG A 119 1.96 -18.82 -10.45
C ARG A 119 3.04 -18.23 -11.37
N PRO A 120 4.23 -17.87 -10.86
CA PRO A 120 5.30 -17.33 -11.69
C PRO A 120 5.68 -18.27 -12.84
N THR A 121 5.83 -17.71 -14.04
CA THR A 121 6.40 -18.41 -15.20
C THR A 121 7.93 -18.27 -15.17
N LEU A 122 8.65 -19.27 -15.67
CA LEU A 122 10.12 -19.29 -15.70
C LEU A 122 10.73 -18.24 -16.64
N THR A 123 9.92 -17.54 -17.43
CA THR A 123 10.34 -16.53 -18.41
C THR A 123 10.49 -15.12 -17.84
N LEU A 124 10.21 -14.92 -16.55
CA LEU A 124 10.26 -13.60 -15.93
C LEU A 124 11.66 -13.26 -15.39
N PRO A 125 12.02 -11.97 -15.33
CA PRO A 125 13.19 -11.52 -14.59
C PRO A 125 13.16 -11.99 -13.13
N PRO A 126 14.32 -12.34 -12.52
CA PRO A 126 14.36 -12.89 -11.17
C PRO A 126 13.65 -12.06 -10.09
N TRP A 127 13.73 -10.73 -10.18
CA TRP A 127 13.05 -9.84 -9.23
C TRP A 127 11.52 -9.92 -9.33
N LYS A 128 10.96 -10.10 -10.53
CA LYS A 128 9.50 -10.29 -10.73
C LYS A 128 9.04 -11.64 -10.20
N ILE A 129 9.83 -12.70 -10.41
CA ILE A 129 9.55 -14.03 -9.83
C ILE A 129 9.44 -13.93 -8.31
N ARG A 130 10.38 -13.21 -7.69
CA ARG A 130 10.42 -12.99 -6.24
C ARG A 130 9.21 -12.21 -5.73
N ILE A 131 8.87 -11.09 -6.38
CA ILE A 131 7.68 -10.29 -6.05
C ILE A 131 6.42 -11.18 -6.07
N ARG A 132 6.26 -12.02 -7.11
CA ARG A 132 5.14 -12.96 -7.19
C ARG A 132 5.14 -14.00 -6.06
N GLN A 133 6.28 -14.53 -5.67
CA GLN A 133 6.38 -15.48 -4.54
C GLN A 133 5.99 -14.81 -3.21
N TRP A 134 6.45 -13.58 -2.98
CA TRP A 134 6.07 -12.84 -1.78
C TRP A 134 4.60 -12.45 -1.78
N LEU A 135 4.05 -12.10 -2.95
CA LEU A 135 2.62 -11.86 -3.10
C LEU A 135 1.81 -13.10 -2.74
N GLN A 136 2.22 -14.30 -3.16
CA GLN A 136 1.56 -15.54 -2.72
C GLN A 136 1.61 -15.72 -1.20
N THR A 137 2.75 -15.43 -0.58
CA THR A 137 2.88 -15.46 0.89
C THR A 137 1.94 -14.46 1.56
N PHE A 138 1.75 -13.28 0.97
CA PHE A 138 0.82 -12.27 1.47
C PHE A 138 -0.62 -12.76 1.48
N LEU A 139 -1.07 -13.44 0.41
CA LEU A 139 -2.45 -13.96 0.31
C LEU A 139 -2.77 -15.04 1.34
N GLU A 140 -1.74 -15.73 1.84
CA GLU A 140 -1.85 -16.73 2.90
C GLU A 140 -1.75 -16.12 4.32
N SER A 141 -1.50 -14.80 4.42
CA SER A 141 -1.20 -14.13 5.70
C SER A 141 -2.46 -13.59 6.40
N GLN A 142 -2.35 -13.41 7.73
CA GLN A 142 -3.38 -12.73 8.52
C GLN A 142 -3.62 -11.29 8.03
N ASN A 143 -2.57 -10.59 7.58
CA ASN A 143 -2.70 -9.23 7.06
C ASN A 143 -3.64 -9.14 5.86
N TYR A 144 -3.66 -10.17 5.01
CA TYR A 144 -4.60 -10.22 3.89
C TYR A 144 -6.02 -10.54 4.36
N GLN A 145 -6.18 -11.44 5.33
CA GLN A 145 -7.49 -11.73 5.92
C GLN A 145 -8.10 -10.47 6.58
N ASP A 146 -7.30 -9.69 7.29
CA ASP A 146 -7.73 -8.42 7.90
C ASP A 146 -8.17 -7.39 6.84
N LEU A 147 -7.50 -7.37 5.67
CA LEU A 147 -7.89 -6.53 4.53
C LEU A 147 -9.23 -6.98 3.92
N VAL A 148 -9.45 -8.30 3.78
CA VAL A 148 -10.73 -8.84 3.31
C VAL A 148 -11.86 -8.43 4.26
N PHE A 149 -11.69 -8.64 5.58
CA PHE A 149 -12.69 -8.23 6.56
C PHE A 149 -12.97 -6.73 6.53
N PHE A 150 -11.95 -5.90 6.34
CA PHE A 150 -12.14 -4.46 6.18
C PHE A 150 -12.98 -4.14 4.94
N ALA A 151 -12.67 -4.76 3.80
CA ALA A 151 -13.38 -4.55 2.55
C ALA A 151 -14.86 -4.99 2.65
N GLU A 152 -15.13 -6.14 3.26
CA GLU A 152 -16.50 -6.63 3.50
C GLU A 152 -17.31 -5.68 4.40
N ARG A 153 -16.66 -5.15 5.44
CA ARG A 153 -17.28 -4.17 6.36
C ARG A 153 -17.69 -2.90 5.64
N LEU A 154 -16.91 -2.42 4.66
CA LEU A 154 -17.28 -1.23 3.89
C LEU A 154 -18.57 -1.43 3.07
N GLN A 155 -18.89 -2.66 2.71
CA GLN A 155 -20.08 -2.98 1.91
C GLN A 155 -21.33 -3.24 2.73
N SER A 156 -21.14 -3.60 4.00
CA SER A 156 -22.21 -3.77 4.96
C SER A 156 -22.40 -2.44 5.67
N PRO A 157 -23.27 -1.51 5.20
CA PRO A 157 -23.61 -0.35 5.99
C PRO A 157 -24.12 -0.87 7.32
N SER A 158 -23.48 -0.44 8.41
CA SER A 158 -23.88 -0.77 9.76
C SER A 158 -25.37 -0.54 9.91
N VAL A 159 -26.15 -1.63 9.93
CA VAL A 159 -27.53 -1.59 10.43
C VAL A 159 -27.37 -1.36 11.92
N LEU A 160 -27.38 -0.10 12.33
CA LEU A 160 -27.63 0.24 13.73
C LEU A 160 -28.96 -0.42 14.09
N PRO A 161 -29.03 -1.30 15.11
CA PRO A 161 -30.32 -1.75 15.60
C PRO A 161 -31.05 -0.52 16.11
N SER A 162 -32.13 -0.12 15.43
CA SER A 162 -33.01 0.95 15.90
C SER A 162 -33.51 0.56 17.30
N PRO A 163 -33.21 1.33 18.35
CA PRO A 163 -33.86 1.12 19.63
C PRO A 163 -35.17 1.89 19.54
N ASP A 164 -36.24 1.28 19.02
CA ASP A 164 -37.62 1.69 19.32
C ASP A 164 -38.63 0.72 18.69
N VAL A 165 -39.05 -0.29 19.46
CA VAL A 165 -40.47 -0.65 19.50
C VAL A 165 -40.92 -0.44 20.94
N ASN A 166 -41.42 0.76 21.16
CA ASN A 166 -42.16 1.19 22.34
C ASN A 166 -43.38 0.27 22.54
N ILE A 167 -43.33 -0.64 23.50
CA ILE A 167 -44.53 -1.32 24.01
C ILE A 167 -45.17 -0.39 25.04
N GLN A 168 -45.94 0.57 24.55
CA GLN A 168 -47.03 1.18 25.30
C GLN A 168 -48.33 0.76 24.64
N SER A 169 -48.94 -0.28 25.20
CA SER A 169 -50.38 -0.51 25.05
C SER A 169 -50.97 -0.72 26.43
N THR A 170 -51.25 0.42 27.06
CA THR A 170 -52.37 0.56 27.99
C THR A 170 -53.65 0.37 27.20
N ASP A 171 -54.45 -0.66 27.50
CA ASP A 171 -55.78 -0.40 28.04
C ASP A 171 -56.49 -1.71 28.44
N LYS A 172 -56.92 -1.70 29.70
CA LYS A 172 -57.94 -2.57 30.28
C LYS A 172 -59.24 -1.76 30.21
N PRO A 173 -60.38 -2.33 29.79
CA PRO A 173 -61.44 -2.44 30.80
C PRO A 173 -62.40 -3.64 30.67
N ALA A 174 -63.01 -3.92 31.83
CA ALA A 174 -64.34 -4.47 32.11
C ALA A 174 -64.71 -5.90 31.67
N LEU A 175 -64.64 -6.83 32.63
CA LEU A 175 -65.83 -7.41 33.29
C LEU A 175 -65.43 -8.08 34.61
#